data_AF-K1TNB4-F1
#
_entry.id   AF-K1TNB4-F1
#
_cell.length_a   1.000
_cell.length_b   1.000
_cell.length_c   1.000
_cell.angle_alpha   90.00
_cell.angle_beta   90.00
_cell.angle_gamma   90.00
#
_symmetry.space_group_name_H-M   'P 1'
#
loop_
_entity.id
_entity.type
_entity.pdbx_description
1 polymer ?
#
loop_
_entity_poly.entity_id
_entity_poly.type
_entity_poly.pdbx_seq_one_letter_code
_entity_poly.pdbx_strand_id
1 'polypeptide(L)'
;HKGGSIIMIFVSVLTDILLGLTLNHISGLTLPFSYDMLLTPIVLFWYIVSELGSILENAEKMGAPIPPLLKNILEKMRDSNDDKNTPSL
;
A
#
# COMPACT_ATOMS: atom_id res chain seq x y z
N HIS A 1 -4.19 -14.01 1.47
CA HIS A 1 -3.66 -12.70 1.02
C HIS A 1 -4.37 -11.46 1.60
N LYS A 2 -5.48 -11.56 2.36
CA LYS A 2 -6.21 -10.38 2.86
C LYS A 2 -5.88 -9.95 4.30
N GLY A 3 -5.44 -10.90 5.14
CA GLY A 3 -5.09 -10.63 6.56
C GLY A 3 -3.81 -9.82 6.76
N GLY A 4 -2.85 -9.89 5.84
CA GLY A 4 -1.60 -9.13 5.93
C GLY A 4 -1.79 -7.62 5.82
N SER A 5 -2.74 -7.17 5.01
CA SER A 5 -2.99 -5.73 4.79
C SER A 5 -3.57 -5.04 6.01
N ILE A 6 -4.41 -5.73 6.80
CA ILE A 6 -4.98 -5.18 8.04
C ILE A 6 -3.85 -4.93 9.06
N ILE A 7 -2.89 -5.86 9.15
CA ILE A 7 -1.75 -5.76 10.06
C ILE A 7 -0.89 -4.55 9.69
N MET A 8 -0.67 -4.30 8.40
CA MET A 8 0.09 -3.14 7.92
C MET A 8 -0.56 -1.81 8.31
N ILE A 9 -1.90 -1.73 8.30
CA ILE A 9 -2.64 -0.54 8.77
C ILE A 9 -2.46 -0.35 10.28
N PHE A 10 -2.51 -1.42 11.07
CA PHE A 10 -2.23 -1.31 12.51
C PHE A 10 -0.79 -0.87 12.79
N VAL A 11 0.18 -1.44 12.07
CA VAL A 11 1.59 -1.09 12.20
C VAL A 11 1.84 0.37 11.82
N SER A 12 1.19 0.88 10.76
CA SER A 12 1.34 2.28 10.35
C SER A 12 0.78 3.25 11.39
N VAL A 13 -0.39 2.94 11.98
CA VAL A 13 -0.97 3.73 13.08
C VAL A 13 -0.05 3.74 14.29
N LEU A 14 0.45 2.57 14.72
CA LEU A 14 1.38 2.50 15.85
C LEU A 14 2.68 3.27 15.57
N THR A 15 3.16 3.23 14.34
CA THR A 15 4.38 3.96 13.94
C THR A 15 4.14 5.47 13.96
N ASP A 16 3.00 5.96 13.49
CA ASP A 16 2.65 7.39 13.57
C ASP A 16 2.56 7.86 15.03
N ILE A 17 1.97 7.05 15.92
CA ILE A 17 1.91 7.36 17.36
C ILE A 17 3.31 7.42 17.97
N LEU A 18 4.18 6.44 17.67
CA LEU A 18 5.57 6.43 18.16
C LEU A 18 6.37 7.63 17.64
N LEU A 19 6.20 8.00 16.38
CA LEU A 19 6.85 9.18 15.79
C LEU A 19 6.34 10.47 16.45
N GLY A 20 5.02 10.61 16.64
CA GLY A 20 4.44 11.74 17.36
C GLY A 20 4.98 11.86 18.79
N LEU A 21 5.05 10.76 19.54
CA LEU A 21 5.60 10.75 20.91
C LEU A 21 7.09 11.09 20.93
N THR A 22 7.86 10.58 19.97
CA THR A 22 9.31 10.81 19.86
C THR A 22 9.61 12.28 19.58
N LEU A 23 8.87 12.90 18.64
CA LEU A 23 9.02 14.32 18.32
C LEU A 23 8.63 15.24 19.48
N ASN A 24 7.62 14.85 20.27
CA ASN A 24 7.20 15.63 21.43
C ASN A 24 8.15 15.51 22.64
N HIS A 25 8.84 14.37 22.83
CA HIS A 25 9.72 14.15 23.98
C HIS A 25 11.20 14.49 23.72
N ILE A 26 11.67 14.45 22.47
CA ILE A 26 13.07 14.79 22.16
C ILE A 26 13.18 16.29 21.90
N SER A 27 13.61 17.03 22.93
CA SER A 27 13.95 18.45 22.82
C SER A 27 15.10 18.64 21.82
N GLY A 28 14.81 19.19 20.65
CA GLY A 28 15.77 19.44 19.57
C GLY A 28 15.50 18.66 18.28
N LEU A 29 14.58 17.69 18.29
CA LEU A 29 14.17 16.96 17.08
C LEU A 29 12.91 17.59 16.50
N THR A 30 13.07 18.67 15.74
CA THR A 30 11.99 19.29 14.97
C THR A 30 12.12 18.90 13.50
N LEU A 31 11.08 18.30 12.92
CA LEU A 31 11.02 18.14 11.47
C LEU A 31 10.91 19.53 10.81
N PRO A 32 11.48 19.74 9.61
CA PRO A 32 11.34 20.99 8.86
C PRO A 32 9.91 21.21 8.31
N PHE A 33 8.95 20.35 8.68
CA PHE A 33 7.55 20.38 8.30
C PHE A 33 6.69 19.85 9.46
N SER A 34 5.41 20.24 9.49
CA SER A 34 4.45 19.75 10.48
C SER A 34 4.15 18.27 10.26
N TYR A 35 4.51 17.43 11.24
CA TYR A 35 4.18 16.01 11.25
C TYR A 35 2.94 15.79 12.11
N ASP A 36 1.81 15.39 11.49
CA ASP A 36 0.56 15.06 12.19
C ASP A 36 0.29 13.55 12.12
N MET A 37 0.10 13.02 10.90
CA MET A 37 -0.10 11.59 10.68
C MET A 37 0.25 11.25 9.23
N LEU A 38 1.52 10.92 8.95
CA LEU A 38 2.00 10.77 7.57
C LEU A 38 2.00 9.33 7.07
N LEU A 39 2.38 8.35 7.91
CA LEU A 39 2.49 6.97 7.45
C LEU A 39 1.13 6.31 7.23
N THR A 40 0.17 6.56 8.12
CA THR A 40 -1.16 5.97 8.04
C THR A 40 -1.89 6.31 6.74
N PRO A 41 -2.02 7.59 6.30
CA PRO A 41 -2.70 7.89 5.05
C PRO A 41 -1.98 7.32 3.82
N ILE A 42 -0.64 7.23 3.83
CA ILE A 42 0.13 6.62 2.73
C ILE A 42 -0.16 5.13 2.64
N VAL A 43 -0.09 4.42 3.77
CA VAL A 43 -0.37 2.97 3.83
C VAL A 43 -1.84 2.68 3.49
N LEU A 44 -2.76 3.54 3.92
CA LEU A 44 -4.17 3.43 3.59
C LEU A 44 -4.42 3.66 2.09
N PHE A 45 -3.77 4.66 1.48
CA PHE A 45 -3.84 4.88 0.04
C PHE A 45 -3.31 3.67 -0.73
N TRP A 46 -2.15 3.14 -0.34
CA TRP A 46 -1.59 1.92 -0.92
C TRP A 46 -2.54 0.72 -0.79
N TYR A 47 -3.20 0.57 0.37
CA TYR A 47 -4.18 -0.48 0.59
C TYR A 47 -5.38 -0.36 -0.37
N ILE A 48 -5.93 0.85 -0.53
CA ILE A 48 -7.04 1.12 -1.46
C ILE A 48 -6.64 0.76 -2.88
N VAL A 49 -5.46 1.22 -3.34
CA VAL A 49 -4.95 0.90 -4.70
C VAL A 49 -4.79 -0.61 -4.88
N SER A 50 -4.30 -1.32 -3.86
CA SER A 50 -4.12 -2.77 -3.91
C SER A 50 -5.45 -3.54 -3.99
N GLU A 51 -6.46 -3.14 -3.20
CA GLU A 51 -7.80 -3.73 -3.30
C GLU A 51 -8.47 -3.40 -4.64
N LEU A 52 -8.30 -2.17 -5.16
CA LEU A 52 -8.77 -1.80 -6.50
C LEU A 52 -8.16 -2.69 -7.59
N GLY A 53 -6.87 -2.97 -7.51
CA GLY A 53 -6.19 -3.91 -8.42
C GLY A 53 -6.82 -5.30 -8.38
N SER A 54 -7.12 -5.81 -7.19
CA SER A 54 -7.79 -7.11 -7.01
C SER A 54 -9.21 -7.14 -7.57
N ILE A 55 -10.00 -6.07 -7.38
CA ILE A 55 -11.35 -5.94 -7.96
C ILE A 55 -11.27 -5.90 -9.48
N LEU A 56 -10.31 -5.16 -10.02
CA LEU A 56 -10.13 -4.99 -11.46
C LEU A 56 -9.71 -6.33 -12.13
N GLU A 57 -8.85 -7.11 -11.49
CA GLU A 57 -8.52 -8.48 -11.93
C GLU A 57 -9.78 -9.37 -11.99
N ASN A 58 -10.67 -9.25 -10.99
CA ASN A 58 -11.93 -9.99 -10.99
C ASN A 58 -12.91 -9.49 -12.08
N ALA A 59 -12.97 -8.18 -12.30
CA ALA A 59 -13.79 -7.58 -13.35
C ALA A 59 -13.34 -8.04 -14.75
N GLU A 60 -12.03 -8.20 -14.97
CA GLU A 60 -11.48 -8.73 -16.23
C GLU A 60 -11.95 -10.17 -16.47
N LYS A 61 -11.87 -11.03 -15.44
CA LYS A 61 -12.33 -12.42 -15.49
C LYS A 61 -13.83 -12.54 -15.79
N MET A 62 -14.62 -11.57 -15.35
CA MET A 62 -16.06 -11.49 -15.64
C MET A 62 -16.37 -10.97 -17.05
N GLY A 63 -15.36 -10.62 -17.86
CA GLY A 63 -15.54 -10.11 -19.22
C GLY A 63 -16.01 -8.66 -19.28
N ALA A 64 -15.86 -7.89 -18.19
CA ALA A 64 -16.20 -6.48 -18.20
C ALA A 64 -15.29 -5.72 -19.18
N PRO A 65 -15.82 -4.74 -19.93
CA PRO A 65 -15.01 -3.92 -20.83
C PRO A 65 -14.10 -3.00 -20.01
N ILE A 66 -12.84 -3.43 -19.82
CA ILE A 66 -11.82 -2.66 -19.11
C ILE A 66 -11.06 -1.78 -20.13
N PRO A 67 -10.87 -0.48 -19.84
CA PRO A 67 -10.04 0.41 -20.65
C PRO A 67 -8.63 -0.15 -20.91
N PRO A 68 -8.05 0.04 -22.10
CA PRO A 68 -6.73 -0.49 -22.45
C PRO A 68 -5.61 -0.06 -21.48
N LEU A 69 -5.68 1.18 -20.97
CA LEU A 69 -4.76 1.71 -19.97
C LEU A 69 -4.75 0.89 -18.67
N LEU A 70 -5.92 0.50 -18.19
CA LEU A 70 -6.07 -0.29 -16.97
C LEU A 70 -5.63 -1.74 -17.20
N LYS A 71 -5.88 -2.29 -18.40
CA LYS A 71 -5.42 -3.62 -18.78
C LYS A 71 -3.88 -3.71 -18.80
N ASN A 72 -3.20 -2.73 -19.37
CA ASN A 72 -1.73 -2.67 -19.37
C ASN A 72 -1.14 -2.60 -17.95
N ILE A 73 -1.82 -1.91 -17.03
CA ILE A 73 -1.41 -1.83 -15.62
C ILE A 73 -1.61 -3.18 -14.93
N LEU A 74 -2.73 -3.87 -15.17
CA LEU A 74 -2.98 -5.22 -14.65
C LEU A 74 -1.94 -6.22 -15.11
N GLU A 75 -1.62 -6.24 -16.41
CA GLU A 75 -0.61 -7.15 -16.98
C GLU A 75 0.76 -6.92 -16.34
N LYS A 76 1.18 -5.65 -16.18
CA LYS A 76 2.43 -5.32 -15.47
C LYS A 76 2.43 -5.74 -13.99
N MET A 77 1.31 -5.59 -13.29
CA MET A 77 1.20 -6.04 -11.90
C MET A 77 1.27 -7.56 -11.78
N ARG A 78 0.73 -8.29 -12.76
CA ARG A 78 0.79 -9.75 -12.81
C ARG A 78 2.22 -10.24 -13.06
N ASP A 79 2.90 -9.70 -14.06
CA ASP A 79 4.29 -10.07 -14.36
C ASP A 79 5.21 -9.82 -13.15
N SER A 80 5.04 -8.69 -12.47
CA SER A 80 5.80 -8.39 -11.24
C SER A 80 5.53 -9.34 -10.08
N ASN A 81 4.39 -10.04 -10.07
CA ASN A 81 4.06 -11.06 -9.07
C ASN A 81 4.60 -12.44 -9.48
N ASP A 82 4.60 -12.78 -10.77
CA ASP A 82 5.16 -14.04 -11.28
C ASP A 82 6.69 -14.07 -11.17
N ASP A 83 7.37 -12.94 -11.37
CA ASP A 83 8.83 -12.83 -11.20
C ASP A 83 9.29 -13.18 -9.76
N LYS A 84 8.43 -12.94 -8.75
CA LYS A 84 8.69 -13.31 -7.34
C LYS A 84 8.50 -14.81 -7.05
N ASN A 85 7.93 -15.58 -7.97
CA ASN A 85 7.71 -17.03 -7.84
C ASN A 85 8.69 -17.89 -8.66
N THR A 86 9.65 -17.29 -9.37
CA THR A 86 10.75 -18.06 -9.96
C THR A 86 11.68 -18.51 -8.83
N PRO A 87 11.83 -19.83 -8.55
CA PRO A 87 12.88 -20.27 -7.66
C PRO A 87 14.19 -19.88 -8.31
N SER A 88 14.98 -19.04 -7.65
CA SER A 88 16.39 -18.90 -7.99
C SER A 88 17.01 -20.29 -7.88
N LEU A 89 17.29 -20.89 -9.04
CA LEU A 89 18.13 -22.08 -9.18
C LEU A 89 19.54 -21.78 -8.65
#